data_AF-A0A966UP17-F1
#
_entry.id   AF-A0A966UP17-F1
#
_cell.length_a   1.000
_cell.length_b   1.000
_cell.length_c   1.000
_cell.angle_alpha   90.00
_cell.angle_beta   90.00
_cell.angle_gamma   90.00
#
_symmetry.space_group_name_H-M   'P 1'
#
loop_
_entity.id
_entity.type
_entity.pdbx_description
1 polymer ?
#
loop_
_entity_poly.entity_id
_entity_poly.type
_entity_poly.pdbx_seq_one_letter_code
_entity_poly.pdbx_strand_id
1 'polypeptide(L)'
;MATSPTQLSIKKLKEEGYLVAITEKWNHFCKIRQDMWGFCDILAIRENEVLAVQTTSASNMSARANKIADNENVGMVRKSGIKIHIHGWIKNGRKWECKVMDVS
;
A
#
# COMPACT_ATOMS: atom_id res chain seq x y z
N MET A 1 -20.10 7.81 -4.21
CA MET A 1 -19.14 6.70 -3.96
C MET A 1 -18.13 7.16 -2.92
N ALA A 2 -17.88 6.36 -1.89
CA ALA A 2 -16.79 6.65 -0.94
C ALA A 2 -15.44 6.49 -1.66
N THR A 3 -14.55 7.48 -1.57
CA THR A 3 -13.19 7.36 -2.13
C THR A 3 -12.43 6.25 -1.40
N SER A 4 -11.89 5.28 -2.13
CA SER A 4 -11.16 4.18 -1.50
C SER A 4 -9.77 4.62 -1.02
N PRO A 5 -9.22 3.98 0.03
CA PRO A 5 -7.84 4.21 0.50
C PRO A 5 -6.79 4.09 -0.62
N THR A 6 -7.01 3.18 -1.57
CA THR A 6 -6.15 2.99 -2.75
C THR A 6 -6.14 4.24 -3.63
N GLN A 7 -7.32 4.79 -3.95
CA GLN A 7 -7.42 6.00 -4.77
C GLN A 7 -6.81 7.23 -4.09
N LEU A 8 -7.00 7.37 -2.77
CA LEU A 8 -6.37 8.43 -1.98
C LEU A 8 -4.83 8.31 -1.99
N SER A 9 -4.32 7.07 -1.86
CA SER A 9 -2.88 6.79 -1.89
C SER A 9 -2.27 7.07 -3.25
N ILE A 10 -2.93 6.67 -4.35
CA ILE A 10 -2.48 6.98 -5.71
C ILE A 10 -2.38 8.49 -5.91
N LYS A 11 -3.38 9.26 -5.45
CA LYS A 11 -3.35 10.72 -5.54
C LYS A 11 -2.16 11.30 -4.79
N LYS A 12 -1.97 10.91 -3.51
CA LYS A 12 -0.84 11.35 -2.67
C LYS A 12 0.51 11.03 -3.32
N LEU A 13 0.70 9.79 -3.78
CA LEU A 13 1.96 9.35 -4.40
C LEU A 13 2.27 10.11 -5.70
N LYS A 14 1.26 10.37 -6.53
CA LYS A 14 1.42 11.19 -7.74
C LYS A 14 1.79 12.63 -7.40
N GLU A 15 1.17 13.23 -6.39
CA GLU A 15 1.53 14.57 -5.89
C GLU A 15 2.96 14.63 -5.34
N GLU A 16 3.46 13.52 -4.79
CA GLU A 16 4.84 13.35 -4.31
C GLU A 16 5.86 13.00 -5.42
N GLY A 17 5.42 12.94 -6.68
CA GLY A 17 6.30 12.71 -7.83
C GLY A 17 6.59 11.25 -8.15
N TYR A 18 5.83 10.29 -7.60
CA TYR A 18 6.00 8.89 -7.93
C TYR A 18 5.27 8.49 -9.23
N LEU A 19 5.90 7.61 -9.99
CA LEU A 19 5.21 6.77 -10.97
C LEU A 19 4.53 5.61 -10.22
N VAL A 20 3.22 5.42 -10.44
CA VAL A 20 2.39 4.52 -9.62
C VAL A 20 1.73 3.43 -10.47
N ALA A 21 1.78 2.19 -9.98
CA ALA A 21 1.09 1.04 -10.54
C ALA A 21 0.21 0.37 -9.48
N ILE A 22 -1.05 0.07 -9.82
CA ILE A 22 -1.93 -0.75 -8.97
C ILE A 22 -1.56 -2.21 -9.20
N THR A 23 -1.26 -2.92 -8.13
CA THR A 23 -0.81 -4.32 -8.18
C THR A 23 -1.85 -5.30 -7.69
N GLU A 24 -2.90 -4.80 -7.05
CA GLU A 24 -4.06 -5.59 -6.68
C GLU A 24 -5.07 -5.71 -7.82
N LYS A 25 -5.51 -6.93 -8.12
CA LYS A 25 -6.59 -7.18 -9.09
C LYS A 25 -7.50 -8.33 -8.67
N TRP A 26 -8.76 -8.24 -9.08
CA TRP A 26 -9.67 -9.39 -9.01
C TRP A 26 -9.35 -10.36 -10.14
N ASN A 27 -9.03 -11.61 -9.80
CA ASN A 27 -8.82 -12.67 -10.77
C ASN A 27 -10.14 -13.43 -10.99
N HIS A 28 -10.76 -13.26 -12.15
CA HIS A 28 -12.05 -13.90 -12.47
C HIS A 28 -11.96 -15.42 -12.61
N PHE A 29 -10.81 -15.96 -13.02
CA PHE A 29 -10.63 -17.41 -13.21
C PHE A 29 -10.57 -18.14 -11.87
N CYS A 30 -9.80 -17.61 -10.92
CA CYS A 30 -9.65 -18.20 -9.59
C CYS A 30 -10.67 -17.64 -8.57
N LYS A 31 -11.43 -16.60 -8.94
CA LYS A 31 -12.41 -15.90 -8.09
C LYS A 31 -11.83 -15.42 -6.76
N ILE A 32 -10.59 -14.95 -6.79
CA ILE A 32 -9.89 -14.39 -5.63
C ILE A 32 -9.32 -13.01 -5.97
N ARG A 33 -9.19 -12.17 -4.95
CA ARG A 33 -8.41 -10.94 -5.05
C ARG A 33 -6.94 -11.32 -4.90
N GLN A 34 -6.13 -10.95 -5.88
CA GLN A 34 -4.68 -11.17 -5.85
C GLN A 34 -4.01 -9.83 -5.58
N ASP A 35 -3.21 -9.79 -4.52
CA ASP A 35 -2.27 -8.71 -4.22
C ASP A 35 -0.85 -9.15 -4.61
N MET A 36 0.04 -8.19 -4.84
CA MET A 36 1.43 -8.50 -5.15
C MET A 36 2.16 -8.89 -3.87
N TRP A 37 2.92 -9.99 -3.91
CA TRP A 37 3.67 -10.54 -2.78
C TRP A 37 2.85 -10.85 -1.51
N GLY A 38 1.52 -10.88 -1.60
CA GLY A 38 0.65 -11.16 -0.45
C GLY A 38 0.30 -9.93 0.40
N PHE A 39 0.81 -8.74 0.08
CA PHE A 39 0.60 -7.51 0.88
C PHE A 39 0.80 -6.16 0.15
N CYS A 40 1.11 -6.15 -1.13
CA CYS A 40 1.34 -4.93 -1.89
C CYS A 40 0.12 -4.59 -2.76
N ASP A 41 -0.57 -3.50 -2.42
CA ASP A 41 -1.71 -2.98 -3.20
C ASP A 41 -1.24 -2.09 -4.37
N ILE A 42 -0.18 -1.32 -4.12
CA ILE A 42 0.37 -0.32 -5.03
C ILE A 42 1.89 -0.42 -5.02
N LEU A 43 2.51 -0.41 -6.19
CA LEU A 43 3.94 -0.17 -6.36
C LEU A 43 4.15 1.26 -6.85
N ALA A 44 5.06 1.99 -6.22
CA ALA A 44 5.40 3.35 -6.57
C ALA A 44 6.92 3.47 -6.73
N ILE A 45 7.37 4.15 -7.78
CA ILE A 45 8.80 4.35 -8.04
C ILE A 45 9.10 5.81 -8.35
N ARG A 46 10.28 6.27 -7.92
CA ARG A 46 10.88 7.53 -8.32
C ARG A 46 12.40 7.34 -8.38
N GLU A 47 13.14 8.39 -8.70
CA GLU A 47 14.60 8.33 -8.74
C GLU A 47 15.17 7.73 -7.44
N ASN A 48 15.95 6.65 -7.58
CA ASN A 48 16.60 5.91 -6.49
C ASN A 48 15.68 5.32 -5.41
N GLU A 49 14.38 5.14 -5.67
CA GLU A 49 13.45 4.62 -4.68
C GLU A 49 12.35 3.76 -5.30
N VAL A 50 12.17 2.56 -4.75
CA VAL A 50 11.03 1.68 -5.01
C VAL A 50 10.27 1.52 -3.70
N LEU A 51 8.96 1.78 -3.75
CA LEU A 51 8.08 1.79 -2.60
C LEU A 51 6.88 0.86 -2.84
N ALA A 52 6.78 -0.18 -2.03
CA ALA A 52 5.59 -1.01 -1.91
C ALA A 52 4.63 -0.38 -0.90
N VAL A 53 3.36 -0.22 -1.27
CA VAL A 53 2.35 0.42 -0.43
C VAL A 53 1.16 -0.51 -0.21
N GLN A 54 0.85 -0.76 1.07
CA GLN A 54 -0.41 -1.35 1.51
C GLN A 54 -1.35 -0.23 1.95
N THR A 55 -2.58 -0.25 1.47
CA THR A 55 -3.58 0.79 1.75
C THR A 55 -4.67 0.24 2.67
N THR A 56 -5.06 1.01 3.69
CA THR A 56 -6.06 0.59 4.66
C THR A 56 -6.69 1.80 5.37
N SER A 57 -7.64 1.57 6.27
CA SER A 57 -8.07 2.60 7.23
C SER A 57 -7.03 2.78 8.32
N ALA A 58 -6.93 3.98 8.89
CA ALA A 58 -5.98 4.26 9.99
C ALA A 58 -6.16 3.31 11.19
N SER A 59 -7.41 2.89 11.47
CA SER A 59 -7.72 1.92 12.53
C SER A 59 -7.20 0.51 12.29
N ASN A 60 -6.93 0.14 11.03
CA ASN A 60 -6.51 -1.21 10.63
C ASN A 60 -5.01 -1.30 10.31
N MET A 61 -4.22 -0.25 10.58
CA MET A 61 -2.80 -0.23 10.24
C MET A 61 -2.02 -1.33 10.97
N SER A 62 -2.25 -1.51 12.28
CA SER A 62 -1.55 -2.54 13.07
C SER A 62 -1.81 -3.96 12.56
N ALA A 63 -3.04 -4.24 12.12
CA ALA A 63 -3.37 -5.53 11.52
C ALA A 63 -2.62 -5.77 10.20
N ARG A 64 -2.41 -4.71 9.39
CA ARG A 64 -1.62 -4.80 8.16
C ARG A 64 -0.12 -4.93 8.44
N ALA A 65 0.38 -4.25 9.47
CA ALA A 65 1.77 -4.38 9.91
C ALA A 65 2.07 -5.82 10.32
N ASN A 66 1.20 -6.43 11.14
CA ASN A 66 1.34 -7.84 11.52
C ASN A 66 1.25 -8.78 10.30
N LYS A 67 0.26 -8.57 9.41
CA LYS A 67 0.15 -9.35 8.16
C LYS A 67 1.43 -9.30 7.32
N ILE A 68 2.06 -8.12 7.21
CA ILE A 68 3.30 -7.93 6.46
C ILE A 68 4.47 -8.60 7.18
N ALA A 69 4.58 -8.43 8.50
CA ALA A 69 5.63 -9.04 9.31
C ALA A 69 5.62 -10.58 9.22
N ASP A 70 4.43 -11.18 9.19
CA ASP A 70 4.25 -12.63 9.12
C ASP A 70 4.31 -13.19 7.69
N ASN A 71 4.44 -12.33 6.66
CA ASN A 71 4.44 -12.78 5.26
C ASN A 71 5.82 -13.31 4.85
N GLU A 72 5.86 -14.52 4.29
CA GLU A 72 7.10 -15.16 3.82
C GLU A 72 7.91 -14.32 2.82
N ASN A 73 7.25 -13.47 2.02
CA ASN A 73 7.90 -12.66 1.00
C ASN A 73 8.53 -11.38 1.54
N VAL A 74 8.18 -10.93 2.76
CA VAL A 74 8.64 -9.64 3.30
C VAL A 74 10.17 -9.57 3.38
N GLY A 75 10.81 -10.68 3.73
CA GLY A 75 12.27 -10.75 3.82
C GLY A 75 12.96 -10.52 2.48
N MET A 76 12.40 -11.03 1.38
CA MET A 76 12.94 -10.83 0.03
C MET A 76 12.76 -9.38 -0.43
N VAL A 77 11.59 -8.79 -0.17
CA VAL A 77 11.28 -7.39 -0.53
C VAL A 77 12.26 -6.44 0.16
N ARG A 78 12.47 -6.59 1.47
CA ARG A 78 13.43 -5.79 2.24
C ARG A 78 14.86 -5.93 1.73
N LYS A 79 15.33 -7.16 1.51
CA LYS A 79 16.68 -7.45 0.98
C LYS A 79 16.91 -6.89 -0.42
N SER A 80 15.85 -6.69 -1.19
CA SER A 80 15.89 -6.08 -2.53
C SER A 80 15.97 -4.54 -2.48
N GLY A 81 16.03 -3.94 -1.29
CA GLY A 81 16.08 -2.48 -1.12
C GLY A 81 14.75 -1.78 -1.35
N ILE A 82 13.63 -2.52 -1.39
CA ILE A 82 12.30 -1.97 -1.58
C ILE A 82 11.74 -1.55 -0.22
N LYS A 83 11.34 -0.28 -0.11
CA LYS A 83 10.67 0.23 1.10
C LYS A 83 9.23 -0.26 1.16
N ILE A 84 8.70 -0.40 2.36
CA ILE A 84 7.35 -0.87 2.59
C ILE A 84 6.62 0.13 3.48
N HIS A 85 5.60 0.80 2.93
CA HIS A 85 4.74 1.70 3.67
C HIS A 85 3.32 1.16 3.80
N ILE A 86 2.71 1.44 4.94
CA ILE A 86 1.26 1.31 5.13
C ILE A 86 0.67 2.71 5.10
N HIS A 87 -0.25 2.95 4.18
CA HIS A 87 -1.05 4.17 4.11
C HIS A 87 -2.41 3.92 4.78
N GLY A 88 -2.54 4.41 6.02
CA GLY A 88 -3.77 4.38 6.79
C GLY A 88 -4.56 5.68 6.65
N TRP A 89 -5.73 5.62 6.02
CA TRP A 89 -6.57 6.80 5.81
C TRP A 89 -7.63 6.95 6.88
N ILE A 90 -7.82 8.19 7.35
CA ILE A 90 -8.90 8.59 8.24
C ILE A 90 -9.55 9.86 7.70
N LYS A 91 -10.87 9.96 7.86
CA LYS A 91 -11.63 11.13 7.45
C LYS A 91 -11.88 12.01 8.67
N ASN A 92 -11.25 13.18 8.70
CA ASN A 92 -11.43 14.19 9.75
C ASN A 92 -12.34 15.30 9.21
N GLY A 93 -13.63 15.19 9.53
CA GLY A 93 -14.67 16.06 8.99
C GLY A 93 -14.77 15.94 7.46
N ARG A 94 -14.40 17.01 6.74
CA ARG A 94 -14.42 17.05 5.27
C ARG A 94 -13.10 16.65 4.61
N LYS A 95 -12.01 16.53 5.38
CA LYS A 95 -10.67 16.26 4.86
C LYS A 95 -10.27 14.81 5.10
N TRP A 96 -9.45 14.28 4.19
CA TRP A 96 -8.79 12.99 4.35
C TRP A 96 -7.37 13.22 4.81
N GLU A 97 -6.96 12.48 5.83
CA GLU A 97 -5.60 12.48 6.35
C GLU A 97 -5.00 11.09 6.18
N CYS A 98 -3.74 11.05 5.70
CA CYS A 98 -2.98 9.83 5.56
C CYS A 98 -1.99 9.70 6.71
N LYS A 99 -2.13 8.65 7.51
CA LYS A 99 -1.07 8.18 8.41
C LYS A 99 -0.19 7.22 7.64
N VAL A 100 1.11 7.50 7.60
CA VAL A 100 2.11 6.64 6.98
C VAL A 100 2.85 5.90 8.09
N MET A 101 2.95 4.59 7.96
CA MET A 101 3.78 3.75 8.82
C MET A 101 4.80 3.03 7.94
N ASP A 102 6.08 3.29 8.20
CA ASP A 102 7.18 2.56 7.57
C ASP A 102 7.39 1.22 8.30
N VAL A 103 7.41 0.14 7.53
CA VAL A 103 7.62 -1.23 8.02
C VAL A 103 8.74 -1.93 7.23
N SER A 104 9.63 -1.15 6.60
CA SER A 104 10.81 -1.63 5.90
C SER A 104 11.79 -2.35 6.83
#